data_AF-A0A974HBW1-F1
#
_entry.id   AF-A0A974HBW1-F1
#
_cell.length_a   1.000
_cell.length_b   1.000
_cell.length_c   1.000
_cell.angle_alpha   90.00
_cell.angle_beta   90.00
_cell.angle_gamma   90.00
#
_symmetry.space_group_name_H-M   'P 1'
#
loop_
_entity.id
_entity.type
_entity.pdbx_description
1 polymer ?
#
loop_
_entity_poly.entity_id
_entity_poly.type
_entity_poly.pdbx_seq_one_letter_code
_entity_poly.pdbx_strand_id
1 'polypeptide(L)'
;MVYGFVIHTVGATLDETPNSSRVLYSKVFNYELIDQKQNLDEQCLQNERIKRKQHITIVARQAESMCLLSRQASGRPASEFIVHPTDEPISLLEEDVGVFSLSPGDLFTCEKIVLWVSVYSLGFSLICDSQENLTLAECTLRTVVKYLVDSLKLLTNSSNVVLKADKIEMSLDKFMPHGQLLFLNHQATQALEKELISSMPL
;
A
#
# COMPACT_ATOMS: atom_id res chain seq x y z
N MET A 1 -13.85 -0.19 8.05
CA MET A 1 -13.11 -1.23 7.32
C MET A 1 -11.92 -0.61 6.58
N VAL A 2 -11.05 -1.45 6.00
CA VAL A 2 -10.03 -1.01 5.04
C VAL A 2 -10.69 -0.70 3.70
N TYR A 3 -10.61 0.59 3.35
CA TYR A 3 -10.65 1.17 2.01
C TYR A 3 -10.02 0.31 0.93
N GLY A 4 -8.69 0.40 0.95
CA GLY A 4 -7.82 -0.08 -0.10
C GLY A 4 -6.38 -0.03 0.35
N PHE A 5 -5.55 -0.67 -0.44
CA PHE A 5 -4.12 -0.78 -0.26
C PHE A 5 -3.41 -0.29 -1.53
N VAL A 6 -2.35 0.49 -1.38
CA VAL A 6 -1.62 1.10 -2.50
C VAL A 6 -0.13 0.90 -2.34
N ILE A 7 0.54 0.51 -3.43
CA ILE A 7 2.00 0.54 -3.55
C ILE A 7 2.35 1.58 -4.61
N HIS A 8 3.22 2.52 -4.27
CA HIS A 8 3.67 3.60 -5.14
C HIS A 8 5.16 3.84 -5.05
N THR A 9 5.73 4.55 -6.03
CA THR A 9 7.11 5.04 -5.95
C THR A 9 7.20 6.26 -5.04
N VAL A 10 8.34 6.39 -4.35
CA VAL A 10 8.68 7.53 -3.50
C VAL A 10 10.02 8.09 -3.94
N GLY A 11 10.04 9.37 -4.33
CA GLY A 11 11.26 10.06 -4.76
C GLY A 11 11.65 9.79 -6.22
N ALA A 12 12.74 10.40 -6.66
CA ALA A 12 13.20 10.26 -8.04
C ALA A 12 13.83 8.89 -8.27
N THR A 13 13.24 8.09 -9.16
CA THR A 13 13.97 7.01 -9.83
C THR A 13 14.92 7.65 -10.86
N LEU A 14 16.08 7.03 -11.15
CA LEU A 14 17.16 7.64 -11.95
C LEU A 14 16.73 8.25 -13.30
N ASP A 15 15.57 7.86 -13.84
CA ASP A 15 15.06 8.26 -15.15
C ASP A 15 13.75 9.09 -15.11
N GLU A 16 13.20 9.42 -13.93
CA GLU A 16 11.90 10.10 -13.82
C GLU A 16 11.99 11.56 -13.40
N THR A 17 11.06 12.37 -13.89
CA THR A 17 10.89 13.76 -13.45
C THR A 17 10.70 13.79 -11.92
N PRO A 18 11.39 14.68 -11.19
CA PRO A 18 11.16 14.82 -9.76
C PRO A 18 9.67 15.12 -9.51
N ASN A 19 9.05 14.37 -8.58
CA ASN A 19 7.66 14.51 -8.10
C ASN A 19 6.54 13.82 -8.90
N SER A 20 6.82 12.74 -9.65
CA SER A 20 5.75 11.90 -10.20
C SER A 20 5.62 10.58 -9.44
N SER A 21 4.97 10.58 -8.26
CA SER A 21 4.55 9.33 -7.62
C SER A 21 3.77 8.46 -8.61
N ARG A 22 4.31 7.29 -8.90
CA ARG A 22 3.72 6.30 -9.79
C ARG A 22 3.10 5.20 -8.95
N VAL A 23 1.80 4.99 -9.12
CA VAL A 23 1.08 3.84 -8.53
C VAL A 23 1.53 2.58 -9.28
N LEU A 24 2.11 1.64 -8.53
CA LEU A 24 2.59 0.35 -9.04
C LEU A 24 1.56 -0.77 -8.84
N TYR A 25 0.82 -0.70 -7.73
CA TYR A 25 -0.24 -1.65 -7.40
C TYR A 25 -1.32 -0.94 -6.58
N SER A 26 -2.58 -1.31 -6.78
CA SER A 26 -3.67 -0.87 -5.92
C SER A 26 -4.77 -1.91 -5.82
N LYS A 27 -5.23 -2.16 -4.60
CA LYS A 27 -6.41 -2.97 -4.31
C LYS A 27 -7.41 -2.12 -3.54
N VAL A 28 -8.70 -2.30 -3.78
CA VAL A 28 -9.74 -1.72 -2.92
C VAL A 28 -10.66 -2.88 -2.58
N PHE A 29 -10.98 -2.99 -1.30
CA PHE A 29 -11.67 -4.13 -0.73
C PHE A 29 -13.19 -3.97 -0.73
N ASN A 30 -13.70 -2.86 -1.28
CA ASN A 30 -15.12 -2.55 -1.26
C ASN A 30 -15.95 -3.53 -2.11
N TYR A 31 -16.71 -4.40 -1.44
CA TYR A 31 -17.71 -5.30 -2.02
C TYR A 31 -19.10 -4.67 -2.17
N GLU A 32 -19.41 -3.54 -1.49
CA GLU A 32 -20.77 -2.96 -1.45
C GLU A 32 -21.29 -2.55 -2.84
N LEU A 33 -20.38 -2.37 -3.81
CA LEU A 33 -20.76 -2.08 -5.19
C LEU A 33 -20.93 -3.33 -6.06
N ILE A 34 -20.40 -4.50 -5.70
CA ILE A 34 -20.42 -5.67 -6.60
C ILE A 34 -21.83 -6.23 -6.75
N ASP A 35 -22.62 -6.27 -5.68
CA ASP A 35 -24.01 -6.72 -5.72
C ASP A 35 -24.97 -5.70 -6.37
N GLN A 36 -24.63 -4.40 -6.33
CA GLN A 36 -25.43 -3.35 -6.99
C GLN A 36 -25.07 -3.16 -8.48
N LYS A 37 -23.86 -3.56 -8.89
CA LYS A 37 -23.33 -3.38 -10.26
C LYS A 37 -23.97 -4.27 -11.33
N GLN A 38 -24.79 -5.25 -10.95
CA GLN A 38 -25.49 -6.10 -11.93
C GLN A 38 -26.57 -5.34 -12.74
N ASN A 39 -26.94 -4.11 -12.33
CA ASN A 39 -27.94 -3.27 -13.00
C ASN A 39 -27.46 -1.85 -13.39
N LEU A 40 -26.15 -1.58 -13.36
CA LEU A 40 -25.61 -0.24 -13.67
C LEU A 40 -25.22 -0.10 -15.14
N ASP A 41 -25.58 1.04 -15.73
CA ASP A 41 -25.16 1.48 -17.06
C ASP A 41 -23.62 1.52 -17.20
N GLU A 42 -23.10 1.17 -18.40
CA GLU A 42 -21.66 1.09 -18.67
C GLU A 42 -20.93 2.42 -18.38
N GLN A 43 -21.61 3.53 -18.65
CA GLN A 43 -21.08 4.87 -18.40
C GLN A 43 -20.91 5.15 -16.90
N CYS A 44 -21.82 4.64 -16.06
CA CYS A 44 -21.72 4.77 -14.61
C CYS A 44 -20.53 3.96 -14.07
N LEU A 45 -20.36 2.72 -14.55
CA LEU A 45 -19.21 1.87 -14.19
C LEU A 45 -17.87 2.51 -14.56
N GLN A 46 -17.81 3.14 -15.74
CA GLN A 46 -16.62 3.85 -16.20
C GLN A 46 -16.30 5.05 -15.31
N ASN A 47 -17.30 5.86 -14.96
CA ASN A 47 -17.14 7.00 -14.07
C ASN A 47 -16.65 6.58 -12.68
N GLU A 48 -17.18 5.49 -12.12
CA GLU A 48 -16.72 4.96 -10.83
C GLU A 48 -15.28 4.43 -10.89
N ARG A 49 -14.88 3.79 -12.00
CA ARG A 49 -13.48 3.38 -12.23
C ARG A 49 -12.54 4.59 -12.28
N ILE A 50 -12.95 5.67 -12.95
CA ILE A 50 -12.17 6.91 -13.06
C ILE A 50 -12.01 7.55 -11.68
N LYS A 51 -13.10 7.73 -10.94
CA LYS A 51 -13.07 8.26 -9.56
C LYS A 51 -12.14 7.45 -8.68
N ARG A 52 -12.29 6.12 -8.68
CA ARG A 52 -11.41 5.21 -7.92
C ARG A 52 -9.94 5.42 -8.28
N LYS A 53 -9.60 5.51 -9.57
CA LYS A 53 -8.22 5.76 -10.00
C LYS A 53 -7.71 7.11 -9.49
N GLN A 54 -8.55 8.15 -9.49
CA GLN A 54 -8.21 9.46 -8.92
C GLN A 54 -7.95 9.39 -7.42
N HIS A 55 -8.81 8.70 -6.66
CA HIS A 55 -8.64 8.54 -5.21
C HIS A 55 -7.29 7.90 -4.87
N ILE A 56 -6.96 6.79 -5.55
CA ILE A 56 -5.70 6.07 -5.36
C ILE A 56 -4.49 6.94 -5.71
N THR A 57 -4.59 7.73 -6.80
CA THR A 57 -3.49 8.61 -7.24
C THR A 57 -3.24 9.72 -6.22
N ILE A 58 -4.29 10.29 -5.64
CA ILE A 58 -4.16 11.37 -4.64
C ILE A 58 -3.56 10.85 -3.35
N VAL A 59 -4.01 9.67 -2.89
CA VAL A 59 -3.42 8.98 -1.73
C VAL A 59 -1.93 8.77 -1.92
N ALA A 60 -1.51 8.23 -3.07
CA ALA A 60 -0.10 7.99 -3.38
C ALA A 60 0.74 9.28 -3.37
N ARG A 61 0.25 10.35 -4.01
CA ARG A 61 0.95 11.65 -4.02
C ARG A 61 1.10 12.27 -2.64
N GLN A 62 0.06 12.19 -1.82
CA GLN A 62 0.09 12.74 -0.47
C GLN A 62 1.01 11.93 0.44
N ALA A 63 0.96 10.59 0.35
CA ALA A 63 1.88 9.72 1.07
C ALA A 63 3.34 9.94 0.65
N GLU A 64 3.63 10.07 -0.66
CA GLU A 64 4.96 10.44 -1.15
C GLU A 64 5.42 11.77 -0.56
N SER A 65 4.58 12.81 -0.64
CA SER A 65 4.92 14.14 -0.13
C SER A 65 5.25 14.11 1.37
N MET A 66 4.45 13.40 2.16
CA MET A 66 4.67 13.24 3.60
C MET A 66 5.95 12.46 3.89
N CYS A 67 6.24 11.42 3.11
CA CYS A 67 7.49 10.67 3.23
C CYS A 67 8.71 11.54 2.92
N LEU A 68 8.70 12.27 1.81
CA LEU A 68 9.79 13.17 1.43
C LEU A 68 10.01 14.27 2.48
N LEU A 69 8.94 14.83 3.03
CA LEU A 69 9.00 15.80 4.12
C LEU A 69 9.59 15.18 5.41
N SER A 70 9.17 13.97 5.78
CA SER A 70 9.71 13.24 6.94
C SER A 70 11.22 13.01 6.81
N ARG A 71 11.65 12.56 5.62
CA ARG A 71 13.07 12.32 5.31
C ARG A 71 13.90 13.59 5.36
N GLN A 72 13.41 14.67 4.73
CA GLN A 72 14.05 15.98 4.77
C GLN A 72 14.16 16.52 6.20
N ALA A 73 13.10 16.43 7.00
CA ALA A 73 13.09 16.86 8.39
C ALA A 73 14.06 16.04 9.27
N SER A 74 14.26 14.77 8.93
CA SER A 74 15.20 13.87 9.59
C SER A 74 16.64 14.02 9.06
N GLY A 75 16.89 14.90 8.09
CA GLY A 75 18.21 15.09 7.48
C GLY A 75 18.67 13.96 6.56
N ARG A 76 17.76 13.08 6.11
CA ARG A 76 18.05 11.95 5.22
C ARG A 76 17.68 12.31 3.76
N PRO A 77 18.64 12.68 2.89
CA PRO A 77 18.34 13.05 1.51
C PRO A 77 17.80 11.88 0.69
N ALA A 78 16.93 12.16 -0.29
CA ALA A 78 16.28 11.15 -1.13
C ALA A 78 17.25 10.21 -1.88
N SER A 79 18.50 10.64 -2.11
CA SER A 79 19.56 9.84 -2.73
C SER A 79 19.99 8.62 -1.90
N GLU A 80 19.81 8.64 -0.58
CA GLU A 80 20.15 7.52 0.32
C GLU A 80 19.19 6.33 0.16
N PHE A 81 18.03 6.57 -0.47
CA PHE A 81 16.96 5.59 -0.61
C PHE A 81 16.82 5.04 -2.03
N ILE A 82 17.77 5.34 -2.91
CA ILE A 82 17.87 4.68 -4.21
C ILE A 82 18.35 3.25 -3.95
N VAL A 83 17.48 2.28 -4.25
CA VAL A 83 17.82 0.86 -4.06
C VAL A 83 19.02 0.52 -4.95
N HIS A 84 20.16 0.24 -4.32
CA HIS A 84 21.23 -0.52 -4.96
C HIS A 84 20.84 -2.01 -4.92
N PRO A 85 20.84 -2.73 -6.06
CA PRO A 85 20.52 -4.15 -6.09
C PRO A 85 21.66 -4.91 -5.40
N THR A 86 21.55 -5.06 -4.09
CA THR A 86 22.50 -5.80 -3.26
C THR A 86 21.71 -6.91 -2.58
N ASP A 87 22.22 -8.15 -2.63
CA ASP A 87 21.57 -9.36 -2.07
C ASP A 87 21.56 -9.41 -0.52
N GLU A 88 21.91 -8.32 0.15
CA GLU A 88 21.93 -8.25 1.61
C GLU A 88 20.51 -8.19 2.18
N PRO A 89 20.25 -8.84 3.33
CA PRO A 89 18.97 -8.78 3.99
C PRO A 89 18.67 -7.33 4.36
N ILE A 90 17.69 -6.75 3.66
CA ILE A 90 17.16 -5.42 3.94
C ILE A 90 16.64 -5.41 5.36
N SER A 91 17.35 -4.72 6.26
CA SER A 91 16.84 -4.47 7.60
C SER A 91 15.76 -3.39 7.47
N LEU A 92 14.49 -3.72 7.74
CA LEU A 92 13.35 -2.79 7.80
C LEU A 92 13.50 -1.69 8.88
N LEU A 93 14.67 -1.53 9.48
CA LEU A 93 14.95 -0.65 10.60
C LEU A 93 14.84 0.85 10.25
N GLU A 94 14.78 1.19 8.96
CA GLU A 94 14.64 2.57 8.48
C GLU A 94 13.30 2.85 7.78
N GLU A 95 12.22 2.21 8.23
CA GLU A 95 10.90 2.53 7.72
C GLU A 95 10.42 3.92 8.19
N ASP A 96 10.06 4.79 7.25
CA ASP A 96 9.29 6.00 7.54
C ASP A 96 7.82 5.62 7.66
N VAL A 97 7.17 6.02 8.75
CA VAL A 97 5.74 5.76 8.97
C VAL A 97 5.02 7.07 9.23
N GLY A 98 3.76 7.14 8.81
CA GLY A 98 2.90 8.26 9.16
C GLY A 98 1.44 7.99 8.92
N VAL A 99 0.64 8.98 9.31
CA VAL A 99 -0.81 8.95 9.18
C VAL A 99 -1.31 10.32 8.76
N PHE A 100 -2.33 10.36 7.91
CA PHE A 100 -3.07 11.58 7.60
C PHE A 100 -4.56 11.28 7.37
N SER A 101 -5.40 12.28 7.59
CA SER A 101 -6.84 12.22 7.31
C SER A 101 -7.16 12.82 5.94
N LEU A 102 -8.09 12.20 5.24
CA LEU A 102 -8.72 12.73 4.04
C LEU A 102 -10.13 13.19 4.40
N SER A 103 -10.34 14.50 4.35
CA SER A 103 -11.64 15.08 4.65
C SER A 103 -12.71 14.64 3.64
N PRO A 104 -13.98 14.58 4.06
CA PRO A 104 -15.08 14.39 3.12
C PRO A 104 -15.06 15.46 2.01
N GLY A 105 -15.30 15.05 0.77
CA GLY A 105 -15.31 15.92 -0.40
C GLY A 105 -15.66 15.14 -1.67
N ASP A 106 -15.36 15.71 -2.83
CA ASP A 106 -15.70 15.09 -4.13
C ASP A 106 -15.07 13.70 -4.35
N LEU A 107 -13.99 13.42 -3.63
CA LEU A 107 -13.20 12.19 -3.74
C LEU A 107 -13.58 11.14 -2.70
N PHE A 108 -14.08 11.54 -1.53
CA PHE A 108 -14.52 10.60 -0.51
C PHE A 108 -15.76 11.14 0.14
N THR A 109 -16.85 10.36 0.09
CA THR A 109 -18.14 10.73 0.70
C THR A 109 -18.06 10.80 2.22
N CYS A 110 -17.13 10.05 2.81
CA CYS A 110 -16.87 10.00 4.24
C CYS A 110 -15.39 10.19 4.50
N GLU A 111 -15.05 10.68 5.69
CA GLU A 111 -13.67 10.81 6.13
C GLU A 111 -12.93 9.47 6.08
N LYS A 112 -11.71 9.49 5.54
CA LYS A 112 -10.80 8.34 5.53
C LYS A 112 -9.53 8.68 6.29
N ILE A 113 -8.95 7.67 6.93
CA ILE A 113 -7.62 7.76 7.51
C ILE A 113 -6.67 6.95 6.65
N VAL A 114 -5.53 7.52 6.30
CA VAL A 114 -4.50 6.84 5.53
C VAL A 114 -3.29 6.64 6.42
N LEU A 115 -2.93 5.38 6.64
CA LEU A 115 -1.64 5.01 7.21
C LEU A 115 -0.68 4.72 6.06
N TRP A 116 0.57 5.14 6.19
CA TRP A 116 1.59 4.86 5.19
C TRP A 116 2.91 4.44 5.84
N VAL A 117 3.62 3.58 5.12
CA VAL A 117 4.97 3.12 5.43
C VAL A 117 5.81 3.28 4.17
N SER A 118 7.01 3.81 4.26
CA SER A 118 7.96 3.86 3.15
C SER A 118 9.24 3.12 3.46
N VAL A 119 9.67 2.31 2.50
CA VAL A 119 10.90 1.52 2.54
C VAL A 119 11.65 1.79 1.23
N TYR A 120 12.82 2.43 1.33
CA TYR A 120 13.59 2.94 0.19
C TYR A 120 12.76 3.78 -0.79
N SER A 121 12.68 3.37 -2.05
CA SER A 121 11.95 4.04 -3.13
C SER A 121 10.50 3.59 -3.28
N LEU A 122 9.98 2.81 -2.32
CA LEU A 122 8.58 2.35 -2.31
C LEU A 122 7.82 2.94 -1.13
N GLY A 123 6.57 3.30 -1.40
CA GLY A 123 5.59 3.69 -0.41
C GLY A 123 4.41 2.71 -0.42
N PHE A 124 3.96 2.35 0.77
CA PHE A 124 2.84 1.46 1.02
C PHE A 124 1.79 2.23 1.81
N SER A 125 0.54 2.20 1.39
CA SER A 125 -0.53 2.95 2.04
C SER A 125 -1.76 2.08 2.26
N LEU A 126 -2.32 2.21 3.46
CA LEU A 126 -3.57 1.58 3.87
C LEU A 126 -4.62 2.67 4.10
N ILE A 127 -5.69 2.64 3.31
CA ILE A 127 -6.81 3.57 3.42
C ILE A 127 -7.86 2.90 4.30
N CYS A 128 -8.25 3.54 5.40
CA CYS A 128 -9.18 3.03 6.39
C CYS A 128 -10.35 4.00 6.59
N ASP A 129 -11.47 3.48 7.06
CA ASP A 129 -12.54 4.33 7.61
C ASP A 129 -12.09 4.99 8.92
N SER A 130 -12.66 6.15 9.26
CA SER A 130 -12.28 6.92 10.46
C SER A 130 -12.53 6.19 11.79
N GLN A 131 -13.39 5.16 11.79
CA GLN A 131 -13.72 4.38 12.98
C GLN A 131 -12.84 3.13 13.17
N GLU A 132 -11.88 2.88 12.27
CA GLU A 132 -10.99 1.73 12.39
C GLU A 132 -9.97 1.88 13.51
N ASN A 133 -9.55 0.74 14.06
CA ASN A 133 -8.48 0.72 15.06
C ASN A 133 -7.13 1.01 14.40
N LEU A 134 -6.63 2.25 14.56
CA LEU A 134 -5.39 2.70 13.94
C LEU A 134 -4.17 1.89 14.37
N THR A 135 -4.08 1.49 15.64
CA THR A 135 -2.98 0.65 16.13
C THR A 135 -2.97 -0.71 15.45
N LEU A 136 -4.14 -1.33 15.30
CA LEU A 136 -4.26 -2.58 14.56
C LEU A 136 -3.91 -2.39 13.08
N ALA A 137 -4.42 -1.32 12.46
CA ALA A 137 -4.16 -0.99 11.06
C ALA A 137 -2.66 -0.79 10.79
N GLU A 138 -1.94 -0.10 11.69
CA GLU A 138 -0.50 0.11 11.59
C GLU A 138 0.26 -1.22 11.73
N CYS A 139 -0.07 -2.03 12.74
CA CYS A 139 0.53 -3.34 12.94
C CYS A 139 0.31 -4.25 11.72
N THR A 140 -0.89 -4.26 11.16
CA THR A 140 -1.21 -5.00 9.93
C THR A 140 -0.40 -4.47 8.74
N LEU A 141 -0.34 -3.15 8.55
CA LEU A 141 0.42 -2.53 7.46
C LEU A 141 1.90 -2.89 7.54
N ARG A 142 2.55 -2.74 8.71
CA ARG A 142 3.97 -3.12 8.90
C ARG A 142 4.21 -4.60 8.62
N THR A 143 3.31 -5.47 9.10
CA THR A 143 3.40 -6.92 8.86
C THR A 143 3.31 -7.25 7.36
N VAL A 144 2.34 -6.66 6.67
CA VAL A 144 2.18 -6.84 5.21
C VAL A 144 3.41 -6.32 4.47
N VAL A 145 3.88 -5.11 4.79
CA VAL A 145 5.07 -4.51 4.15
C VAL A 145 6.28 -5.40 4.34
N LYS A 146 6.50 -5.90 5.57
CA LYS A 146 7.57 -6.84 5.87
C LYS A 146 7.50 -8.09 4.99
N TYR A 147 6.35 -8.75 4.94
CA TYR A 147 6.15 -9.93 4.10
C TYR A 147 6.41 -9.62 2.61
N LEU A 148 5.88 -8.52 2.10
CA LEU A 148 6.06 -8.13 0.70
C LEU A 148 7.53 -7.84 0.36
N VAL A 149 8.22 -7.10 1.23
CA VAL A 149 9.64 -6.78 1.04
C VAL A 149 10.52 -8.02 1.19
N ASP A 150 10.38 -8.75 2.29
CA ASP A 150 11.28 -9.84 2.66
C ASP A 150 11.00 -11.12 1.88
N SER A 151 9.73 -11.50 1.76
CA SER A 151 9.30 -12.77 1.16
C SER A 151 9.04 -12.64 -0.34
N LEU A 152 8.42 -11.55 -0.80
CA LEU A 152 8.20 -11.33 -2.25
C LEU A 152 9.34 -10.57 -2.95
N LYS A 153 10.35 -10.11 -2.20
CA LYS A 153 11.54 -9.44 -2.74
C LYS A 153 11.18 -8.26 -3.65
N LEU A 154 10.19 -7.46 -3.24
CA LEU A 154 9.69 -6.34 -4.06
C LEU A 154 10.75 -5.29 -4.35
N LEU A 155 11.78 -5.18 -3.52
CA LEU A 155 12.83 -4.18 -3.67
C LEU A 155 13.96 -4.58 -4.62
N THR A 156 14.10 -5.86 -4.98
CA THR A 156 15.22 -6.31 -5.84
C THR A 156 15.16 -5.74 -7.28
N ASN A 157 13.97 -5.42 -7.78
CA ASN A 157 13.77 -4.83 -9.11
C ASN A 157 12.49 -3.98 -9.11
N SER A 158 12.52 -2.80 -9.73
CA SER A 158 11.38 -1.88 -9.82
C SER A 158 10.16 -2.51 -10.53
N SER A 159 10.37 -3.47 -11.43
CA SER A 159 9.29 -4.21 -12.09
C SER A 159 8.66 -5.32 -11.24
N ASN A 160 9.27 -5.72 -10.12
CA ASN A 160 8.80 -6.84 -9.30
C ASN A 160 7.40 -6.64 -8.75
N VAL A 161 7.02 -5.40 -8.44
CA VAL A 161 5.68 -5.09 -7.94
C VAL A 161 4.61 -5.46 -8.97
N VAL A 162 4.85 -5.11 -10.25
CA VAL A 162 3.91 -5.40 -11.34
C VAL A 162 3.90 -6.89 -11.66
N LEU A 163 5.08 -7.53 -11.69
CA LEU A 163 5.20 -8.96 -11.99
C LEU A 163 4.62 -9.87 -10.90
N LYS A 164 4.52 -9.39 -9.66
CA LYS A 164 4.00 -10.14 -8.52
C LYS A 164 2.62 -9.68 -8.08
N ALA A 165 1.90 -8.91 -8.91
CA ALA A 165 0.58 -8.37 -8.59
C ALA A 165 -0.41 -9.44 -8.07
N ASP A 166 -0.44 -10.62 -8.71
CA ASP A 166 -1.31 -11.73 -8.29
C ASP A 166 -0.94 -12.26 -6.89
N LYS A 167 0.36 -12.44 -6.63
CA LYS A 167 0.87 -12.89 -5.31
C LYS A 167 0.58 -11.85 -4.23
N ILE A 168 0.72 -10.56 -4.55
CA ILE A 168 0.37 -9.45 -3.67
C ILE A 168 -1.14 -9.50 -3.37
N GLU A 169 -1.97 -9.66 -4.39
CA GLU A 169 -3.43 -9.69 -4.25
C GLU A 169 -3.90 -10.81 -3.33
N MET A 170 -3.42 -12.04 -3.56
CA MET A 170 -3.74 -13.20 -2.73
C MET A 170 -3.25 -13.02 -1.28
N SER A 171 -2.07 -12.42 -1.10
CA SER A 171 -1.53 -12.15 0.24
C SER A 171 -2.42 -11.15 0.98
N LEU A 172 -2.87 -10.09 0.31
CA LEU A 172 -3.78 -9.10 0.89
C LEU A 172 -5.14 -9.72 1.27
N ASP A 173 -5.66 -10.67 0.50
CA ASP A 173 -6.90 -11.39 0.87
C ASP A 173 -6.75 -12.26 2.11
N LYS A 174 -5.53 -12.72 2.40
CA LYS A 174 -5.23 -13.52 3.60
C LYS A 174 -5.00 -12.64 4.83
N PHE A 175 -4.29 -11.52 4.69
CA PHE A 175 -4.06 -10.57 5.79
C PHE A 175 -5.30 -9.75 6.13
N MET A 176 -6.09 -9.38 5.12
CA MET A 176 -7.24 -8.47 5.25
C MET A 176 -8.40 -8.97 4.39
N PRO A 177 -9.03 -10.10 4.74
CA PRO A 177 -10.14 -10.66 3.98
C PRO A 177 -11.26 -9.64 3.87
N HIS A 178 -11.65 -9.30 2.64
CA HIS A 178 -12.67 -8.28 2.37
C HIS A 178 -12.39 -6.91 3.02
N GLY A 179 -11.12 -6.59 3.31
CA GLY A 179 -10.74 -5.34 3.97
C GLY A 179 -11.02 -5.32 5.48
N GLN A 180 -11.23 -6.48 6.10
CA GLN A 180 -11.33 -6.59 7.55
C GLN A 180 -9.95 -6.71 8.17
N LEU A 181 -9.65 -5.90 9.18
CA LEU A 181 -8.41 -6.02 9.94
C LEU A 181 -8.50 -7.22 10.88
N LEU A 182 -7.56 -8.16 10.74
CA LEU A 182 -7.46 -9.31 11.62
C LEU A 182 -6.50 -9.02 12.77
N PHE A 183 -6.92 -9.29 13.99
CA PHE A 183 -6.02 -9.29 15.14
C PHE A 183 -5.17 -10.57 15.11
N LEU A 184 -3.99 -10.48 14.50
CA LEU A 184 -3.03 -11.58 14.42
C LEU A 184 -1.98 -11.41 15.51
N ASN A 185 -1.87 -12.40 16.38
CA ASN A 185 -0.74 -12.48 17.30
C ASN A 185 0.53 -12.95 16.55
N HIS A 186 1.68 -12.95 17.24
CA HIS A 186 2.95 -13.33 16.62
C HIS A 186 2.94 -14.75 16.01
N GLN A 187 2.34 -15.72 16.70
CA GLN A 187 2.28 -17.11 16.21
C GLN A 187 1.36 -17.24 15.00
N ALA A 188 0.20 -16.58 15.02
CA ALA A 188 -0.74 -16.54 13.91
C ALA A 188 -0.13 -15.87 12.67
N THR A 189 0.63 -14.79 12.88
CA THR A 189 1.36 -14.09 11.81
C THR A 189 2.37 -15.02 11.14
N GLN A 190 3.21 -15.69 11.92
CA GLN A 190 4.18 -16.65 11.39
C GLN A 190 3.53 -17.84 10.68
N ALA A 191 2.41 -18.34 11.19
CA ALA A 191 1.67 -19.42 10.54
C ALA A 191 1.12 -18.97 9.18
N LEU A 192 0.57 -17.75 9.11
CA LEU A 192 0.05 -17.16 7.88
C LEU A 192 1.15 -16.92 6.85
N GLU A 193 2.30 -16.37 7.27
CA GLU A 193 3.46 -16.18 6.39
C GLU A 193 3.94 -17.52 5.81
N LYS A 194 4.03 -18.57 6.64
CA LYS A 194 4.39 -19.92 6.18
C LYS A 194 3.37 -20.49 5.20
N GLU A 195 2.07 -20.30 5.46
CA GLU A 195 1.01 -20.72 4.55
C GLU A 195 1.16 -20.03 3.19
N LEU A 196 1.36 -18.71 3.17
CA LEU A 196 1.53 -17.92 1.96
C LEU A 196 2.75 -18.37 1.13
N ILE A 197 3.88 -18.62 1.79
CA ILE A 197 5.09 -19.13 1.13
C ILE A 197 4.84 -20.53 0.55
N SER A 198 4.12 -21.40 1.28
CA SER A 198 3.85 -22.77 0.84
C SER A 198 2.81 -22.88 -0.28
N SER A 199 1.83 -21.97 -0.29
CA SER A 199 0.72 -21.96 -1.25
C SER A 199 1.07 -21.28 -2.57
N MET A 200 2.24 -20.63 -2.65
CA MET A 200 2.71 -19.90 -3.82
C MET A 200 4.17 -20.25 -4.15
N PRO A 201 4.44 -21.36 -4.88
CA PRO A 201 5.80 -21.64 -5.33
C PRO A 201 6.35 -20.46 -6.17
N LEU A 202 7.67 -20.23 -6.08
CA LEU A 202 8.35 -19.12 -6.73
C LEU A 202 8.11 -19.10 -8.24
#